data_AF-L0RFI4-F1
#
_entry.id   AF-L0RFI4-F1
#
_cell.length_a   1.000
_cell.length_b   1.000
_cell.length_c   1.000
_cell.angle_alpha   90.00
_cell.angle_beta   90.00
_cell.angle_gamma   90.00
#
_symmetry.space_group_name_H-M   'P 1'
#
loop_
_entity.id
_entity.type
_entity.pdbx_description
1 polymer ?
#
loop_
_entity_poly.entity_id
_entity_poly.type
_entity_poly.pdbx_seq_one_letter_code
_entity_poly.pdbx_strand_id
1 'polypeptide(L)'
;MAASIGPKSIPETITRQTKGGRKLKYTLTVIQQPERARACGSGAKSSADRRPVDPPPVVQLRIYDETDPRQEKEITFHYNANFFLFATLEVARNIAQGRV
;
A
#
# COMPACT_ATOMS: atom_id res chain seq x y z
N MET A 1 -13.19 18.96 16.88
CA MET A 1 -12.20 19.20 15.81
C MET A 1 -12.50 18.23 14.69
N ALA A 2 -12.84 18.73 13.51
CA ALA A 2 -13.22 17.90 12.37
C ALA A 2 -12.01 17.14 11.84
N ALA A 3 -12.11 15.81 11.73
CA ALA A 3 -11.13 15.00 11.06
C ALA A 3 -11.08 15.42 9.59
N SER A 4 -9.96 15.94 9.12
CA SER A 4 -9.71 16.22 7.71
C SER A 4 -9.81 14.90 6.95
N ILE A 5 -10.86 14.75 6.14
CA ILE A 5 -10.98 13.64 5.21
C ILE A 5 -9.95 13.90 4.11
N GLY A 6 -8.74 13.35 4.28
CA GLY A 6 -7.77 13.26 3.20
C GLY A 6 -8.37 12.48 2.02
N PRO A 7 -7.81 12.63 0.80
CA PRO A 7 -8.30 11.86 -0.34
C PRO A 7 -8.27 10.37 0.02
N LYS A 8 -9.44 9.71 -0.01
CA LYS A 8 -9.50 8.25 0.14
C LYS A 8 -8.57 7.66 -0.91
N SER A 9 -7.61 6.87 -0.47
CA SER A 9 -6.67 6.19 -1.35
C SER A 9 -7.46 5.44 -2.42
N ILE A 10 -7.11 5.69 -3.68
CA ILE A 10 -7.67 4.90 -4.78
C ILE A 10 -7.09 3.48 -4.61
N PRO A 11 -7.93 2.45 -4.54
CA PRO A 11 -7.46 1.09 -4.39
C PRO A 11 -6.72 0.65 -5.65
N GLU A 12 -5.49 0.16 -5.48
CA GLU A 12 -4.70 -0.43 -6.56
C GLU A 12 -5.18 -1.85 -6.81
N THR A 13 -5.45 -2.19 -8.07
CA THR A 13 -6.01 -3.50 -8.42
C THR A 13 -5.15 -4.18 -9.49
N ILE A 14 -4.74 -5.41 -9.20
CA ILE A 14 -3.96 -6.25 -10.10
C ILE A 14 -4.69 -7.58 -10.30
N THR A 15 -4.79 -8.03 -11.55
CA THR A 15 -5.35 -9.33 -11.88
C THR A 15 -4.24 -10.28 -12.30
N ARG A 16 -4.32 -11.54 -11.87
CA ARG A 16 -3.37 -12.59 -12.22
C ARG A 16 -4.08 -13.90 -12.53
N GLN A 17 -3.63 -14.57 -13.60
CA GLN A 17 -4.00 -15.95 -13.90
C GLN A 17 -3.00 -16.91 -13.24
N THR A 18 -3.52 -17.89 -12.50
CA THR A 18 -2.70 -18.93 -11.85
C THR A 18 -2.43 -20.09 -12.81
N LYS A 19 -1.40 -20.91 -12.53
CA LYS A 19 -1.16 -22.14 -13.28
C LYS A 19 -2.33 -23.13 -13.25
N GLY A 20 -3.15 -23.09 -12.18
CA GLY A 20 -4.35 -23.91 -12.04
C GLY A 20 -5.59 -23.34 -12.74
N GLY A 21 -5.43 -22.34 -13.61
CA GLY A 21 -6.54 -21.75 -14.38
C GLY A 21 -7.40 -20.76 -13.60
N ARG A 22 -7.11 -20.49 -12.33
CA ARG A 22 -7.86 -19.50 -11.54
C ARG A 22 -7.50 -18.08 -11.94
N LYS A 23 -8.50 -17.22 -12.13
CA LYS A 23 -8.35 -15.78 -12.31
C LYS A 23 -8.53 -15.09 -10.96
N LEU A 24 -7.47 -14.49 -10.44
CA LEU A 24 -7.48 -13.82 -9.14
C LEU A 24 -7.32 -12.32 -9.30
N LYS A 25 -8.19 -11.55 -8.65
CA LYS A 25 -8.11 -10.10 -8.54
C LYS A 25 -7.64 -9.74 -7.14
N TYR A 26 -6.51 -9.06 -7.05
CA TYR A 26 -5.94 -8.53 -5.82
C TYR A 26 -6.22 -7.04 -5.77
N THR A 27 -6.83 -6.57 -4.69
CA THR A 27 -7.10 -5.17 -4.45
C THR A 27 -6.37 -4.73 -3.18
N LEU A 28 -5.49 -3.74 -3.31
CA LEU A 28 -4.70 -3.19 -2.23
C LEU A 28 -5.16 -1.76 -1.93
N THR A 29 -5.52 -1.49 -0.67
CA THR A 29 -6.00 -0.19 -0.24
C THR A 29 -5.20 0.29 0.96
N VAL A 30 -4.68 1.51 0.91
CA VAL A 30 -4.07 2.15 2.08
C VAL A 30 -5.19 2.72 2.94
N ILE A 31 -5.58 2.00 3.99
CA ILE A 31 -6.70 2.40 4.88
C ILE A 31 -6.26 3.40 5.95
N GLN A 32 -4.96 3.54 6.17
CA GLN A 32 -4.37 4.58 7.02
C GLN A 32 -3.14 5.15 6.32
N GLN A 33 -3.20 6.43 5.96
CA GLN A 33 -2.10 7.14 5.30
C GLN A 33 -1.08 7.64 6.33
N PRO A 34 0.23 7.60 6.03
CA PRO A 34 1.20 8.36 6.79
C PRO A 34 1.02 9.86 6.47
N GLU A 35 0.82 10.68 7.49
CA GLU A 35 0.51 12.11 7.32
C GLU A 35 1.71 13.00 7.61
N ARG A 36 2.54 12.59 8.57
CA ARG A 36 3.74 13.32 8.99
C ARG A 36 4.84 12.39 9.41
N ALA A 37 6.07 12.88 9.30
CA ALA A 37 7.25 12.20 9.78
C ALA A 37 8.28 13.25 10.23
N ARG A 38 9.15 12.87 11.16
CA ARG A 38 10.31 13.69 11.53
C ARG A 38 11.56 13.05 10.97
N ALA A 39 12.38 13.84 10.28
CA ALA A 39 13.67 13.38 9.77
C ALA A 39 14.53 12.83 10.92
N CYS A 40 15.18 11.70 10.68
CA CYS A 40 16.03 11.01 11.66
C CYS A 40 17.43 11.65 11.82
N GLY A 41 17.67 12.80 11.17
CA GLY A 41 18.98 13.49 11.15
C GLY A 41 20.02 12.80 10.26
N SER A 42 21.25 13.32 10.28
CA SER A 42 22.41 12.81 9.53
C SER A 42 23.57 12.45 10.48
N GLY A 43 24.48 11.57 10.02
CA GLY A 43 25.68 11.17 10.76
C GLY A 43 25.54 9.88 11.58
N ALA A 44 26.61 9.47 12.27
CA ALA A 44 26.72 8.15 12.91
C ALA A 44 25.66 7.85 13.99
N LYS A 45 24.97 8.86 14.52
CA LYS A 45 23.92 8.73 15.54
C LYS A 45 22.49 8.70 14.95
N SER A 46 22.30 8.91 13.64
CA SER A 46 20.98 8.95 13.02
C SER A 46 20.28 7.57 12.97
N SER A 47 21.06 6.49 13.08
CA SER A 47 20.51 5.13 13.18
C SER A 47 19.84 4.86 14.54
N ALA A 48 20.20 5.63 15.58
CA ALA A 48 19.68 5.48 16.94
C ALA A 48 18.40 6.30 17.19
N ASP A 49 18.19 7.41 16.48
CA ASP A 49 16.99 8.26 16.58
C ASP A 49 15.97 7.89 15.50
N ARG A 50 15.42 6.67 15.58
CA ARG A 50 14.36 6.22 14.66
C ARG A 50 13.01 6.74 15.12
N ARG A 51 12.35 7.49 14.25
CA ARG A 51 11.01 8.04 14.48
C ARG A 51 10.08 7.43 13.44
N PRO A 52 9.07 6.64 13.82
CA PRO A 52 8.12 6.12 12.86
C PRO A 52 7.35 7.27 12.22
N VAL A 53 6.84 7.01 11.00
CA VAL A 53 5.85 7.89 10.38
C VAL A 53 4.54 7.82 11.18
N ASP A 54 3.85 8.95 11.28
CA ASP A 54 2.62 9.11 12.06
C ASP A 54 1.47 9.59 11.17
N PRO A 55 0.30 8.93 11.18
CA PRO A 55 0.06 7.64 11.82
C PRO A 55 0.75 6.50 11.02
N PRO A 56 1.00 5.31 11.60
CA PRO A 56 1.67 4.22 10.89
C PRO A 56 0.84 3.76 9.68
N PRO A 57 1.44 3.45 8.53
CA PRO A 57 0.67 3.05 7.36
C PRO A 57 -0.02 1.70 7.60
N VAL A 58 -1.30 1.61 7.27
CA VAL A 58 -2.07 0.36 7.35
C VAL A 58 -2.64 0.07 5.98
N VAL A 59 -2.38 -1.15 5.49
CA VAL A 59 -2.78 -1.60 4.16
C VAL A 59 -3.74 -2.77 4.29
N GLN A 60 -4.82 -2.74 3.52
CA GLN A 60 -5.78 -3.83 3.39
C GLN A 60 -5.57 -4.51 2.04
N LEU A 61 -5.41 -5.84 2.08
CA LEU A 61 -5.44 -6.70 0.90
C LEU A 61 -6.79 -7.41 0.84
N ARG A 62 -7.47 -7.35 -0.31
CA ARG A 62 -8.62 -8.20 -0.63
C ARG A 62 -8.32 -9.02 -1.87
N ILE A 63 -8.77 -10.25 -1.87
CA ILE A 63 -8.54 -11.20 -2.97
C ILE A 63 -9.88 -11.76 -3.40
N TYR A 64 -10.16 -11.65 -4.70
CA TYR A 64 -11.36 -12.15 -5.32
C TYR A 64 -11.00 -13.22 -6.35
N ASP A 65 -11.76 -14.31 -6.35
CA ASP A 65 -11.77 -15.30 -7.42
C ASP A 65 -12.78 -14.86 -8.48
N GLU A 66 -12.30 -14.62 -9.69
CA GLU A 66 -13.06 -14.25 -10.88
C GLU A 66 -12.95 -15.31 -11.98
N THR A 67 -12.67 -16.56 -11.61
CA THR A 67 -12.57 -17.66 -12.59
C THR A 67 -13.89 -17.87 -13.32
N ASP A 68 -15.01 -17.74 -12.61
CA ASP A 68 -16.34 -17.67 -13.23
C ASP A 68 -16.70 -16.20 -13.51
N PRO A 69 -16.91 -15.80 -14.78
CA PRO A 69 -17.29 -14.43 -15.13
C PRO A 69 -18.60 -13.95 -14.50
N ARG A 70 -19.47 -14.89 -14.07
CA ARG A 70 -20.78 -14.59 -13.47
C ARG A 70 -20.71 -14.43 -11.96
N GLN A 71 -19.62 -14.85 -11.34
CA GLN A 71 -19.48 -14.88 -9.89
C GLN A 71 -18.10 -14.41 -9.45
N GLU A 72 -18.08 -13.22 -8.85
CA GLU A 72 -16.92 -12.76 -8.10
C GLU A 72 -17.05 -13.25 -6.65
N LYS A 73 -16.09 -14.07 -6.20
CA LYS A 73 -16.08 -14.59 -4.83
C LYS A 73 -14.89 -14.03 -4.05
N GLU A 74 -15.14 -13.36 -2.93
CA GLU A 74 -14.06 -12.96 -2.03
C GLU A 74 -13.47 -14.19 -1.34
N ILE A 75 -12.16 -14.40 -1.50
CA ILE A 75 -11.42 -15.54 -0.97
C ILE A 75 -10.28 -15.12 -0.05
N THR A 76 -10.18 -13.83 0.32
CA THR A 76 -9.06 -13.22 1.08
C THR A 76 -8.55 -14.12 2.21
N PHE A 77 -9.44 -14.51 3.14
CA PHE A 77 -9.07 -15.33 4.30
C PHE A 77 -8.85 -16.81 3.97
N HIS A 78 -9.46 -17.32 2.91
CA HIS A 78 -9.40 -18.73 2.52
C HIS A 78 -8.22 -19.03 1.57
N TYR A 79 -7.57 -18.00 1.01
CA TYR A 79 -6.52 -18.18 0.02
C TYR A 79 -5.27 -18.91 0.57
N ASN A 80 -5.10 -18.93 1.90
CA ASN A 80 -4.08 -19.70 2.62
C ASN A 80 -2.67 -19.59 2.00
N ALA A 81 -2.13 -18.36 1.97
CA ALA A 81 -0.81 -18.07 1.43
C ALA A 81 -0.06 -17.06 2.32
N ASN A 82 1.26 -17.02 2.16
CA ASN A 82 2.11 -16.03 2.79
C ASN A 82 2.28 -14.81 1.87
N PHE A 83 2.24 -13.61 2.46
CA PHE A 83 2.40 -12.35 1.74
C PHE A 83 3.54 -11.54 2.36
N PHE A 84 4.27 -10.83 1.51
CA PHE A 84 5.26 -9.84 1.92
C PHE A 84 4.84 -8.49 1.35
N LEU A 85 5.06 -7.44 2.12
CA LEU A 85 4.90 -6.06 1.69
C LEU A 85 6.23 -5.36 1.87
N PHE A 86 6.67 -4.62 0.85
CA PHE A 86 7.79 -3.71 0.96
C PHE A 86 7.30 -2.29 0.65
N ALA A 87 7.97 -1.31 1.24
CA ALA A 87 7.68 0.10 1.03
C ALA A 87 8.91 0.77 0.42
N THR A 88 8.68 1.63 -0.57
CA THR A 88 9.69 2.47 -1.21
C THR A 88 9.36 3.94 -0.96
N LEU A 89 10.38 4.79 -0.95
CA LEU A 89 10.19 6.24 -0.96
C LEU A 89 10.09 6.70 -2.41
N GLU A 90 9.02 7.43 -2.73
CA GLU A 90 8.81 8.02 -4.05
C GLU A 90 8.70 9.54 -3.97
N VAL A 91 8.92 10.20 -5.10
CA VAL A 91 8.82 11.64 -5.20
C VAL A 91 7.34 12.03 -5.30
N ALA A 92 6.84 12.85 -4.36
CA ALA A 92 5.43 13.25 -4.34
C ALA A 92 5.00 14.09 -5.57
N ARG A 93 5.94 14.70 -6.28
CA ARG A 93 5.73 15.51 -7.49
C ARG A 93 7.01 15.54 -8.32
N ASN A 94 6.91 15.56 -9.64
CA ASN A 94 8.07 15.78 -10.50
C ASN A 94 8.76 17.09 -10.08
N ILE A 95 9.97 17.00 -9.54
CA ILE A 95 10.77 18.16 -9.18
C ILE A 95 11.20 18.76 -10.52
N ALA A 96 10.71 19.95 -10.85
CA ALA A 96 11.22 20.69 -11.99
C ALA A 96 12.74 20.82 -11.83
N GLN A 97 13.50 20.50 -12.88
CA GLN A 97 14.95 20.62 -12.86
C GLN A 97 15.31 22.05 -12.42
N GLY A 98 16.08 22.16 -11.33
CA GLY A 98 16.60 23.44 -10.88
C GLY A 98 17.36 24.08 -12.03
N ARG A 99 17.06 25.35 -12.33
CA ARG A 99 17.86 26.13 -13.27
C ARG A 99 19.31 26.12 -12.76
N VAL A 100 20.21 25.62 -13.62
CA VAL A 100 21.66 25.82 -13.51
C VAL A 100 21.97 27.30 -13.66
#